data_AF-A0AAV3RLP5-F1
#
_entry.id   AF-A0AAV3RLP5-F1
#
_cell.length_a   1.000
_cell.length_b   1.000
_cell.length_c   1.000
_cell.angle_alpha   90.00
_cell.angle_beta   90.00
_cell.angle_gamma   90.00
#
_symmetry.space_group_name_H-M   'P 1'
#
loop_
_entity.id
_entity.type
_entity.pdbx_description
1 polymer ?
#
loop_
_entity_poly.entity_id
_entity_poly.type
_entity_poly.pdbx_seq_one_letter_code
_entity_poly.pdbx_strand_id
1 'polypeptide(L)'
;MGKLPYLESLTITDFSSLKVIGREFLGINDHNNEAEFVSFPELVKLEIDSCTLLEGWEDLKPEDEGRITVMPKLEAIRIRGCKKFTKLPFWLHLKLSSLKELELDDGNFILQSEQLENGILSALPQCPSLGSLNIQKYEATKLPNWLMYEATTNIQE
;
A
#
# COMPACT_ATOMS: atom_id res chain seq x y z
N MET A 1 9.73 -4.01 12.56
CA MET A 1 10.86 -3.84 11.60
C MET A 1 11.12 -2.38 11.25
N GLY A 2 10.15 -1.48 11.39
CA GLY A 2 10.24 -0.08 10.96
C GLY A 2 11.25 0.82 11.67
N LYS A 3 12.07 0.29 12.59
CA LYS A 3 13.16 1.04 13.22
C LYS A 3 14.47 0.98 12.42
N LEU A 4 14.48 0.39 11.23
CA LEU A 4 15.66 0.30 10.36
C LEU A 4 15.91 1.65 9.69
N PRO A 5 16.95 2.42 10.09
CA PRO A 5 17.05 3.83 9.75
C PRO A 5 17.64 4.11 8.36
N TYR A 6 18.25 3.11 7.71
CA TYR A 6 18.93 3.27 6.41
C TYR A 6 18.37 2.34 5.33
N LEU A 7 17.24 1.67 5.60
CA LEU A 7 16.67 0.71 4.67
C LEU A 7 15.97 1.45 3.53
N GLU A 8 16.55 1.44 2.33
CA GLU A 8 15.99 2.11 1.14
C GLU A 8 15.01 1.23 0.35
N SER A 9 15.23 -0.08 0.36
CA SER A 9 14.37 -1.03 -0.35
C SER A 9 14.06 -2.23 0.53
N LEU A 10 12.79 -2.64 0.53
CA LEU A 10 12.29 -3.80 1.25
C LEU A 10 11.45 -4.66 0.31
N THR A 11 11.80 -5.94 0.25
CA THR A 11 11.06 -6.95 -0.52
C THR A 11 10.64 -8.07 0.42
N ILE A 12 9.36 -8.43 0.40
CA ILE A 12 8.79 -9.57 1.13
C ILE A 12 8.29 -10.55 0.06
N THR A 13 8.91 -11.73 -0.06
CA THR A 13 8.57 -12.72 -1.09
C THR A 13 8.27 -14.10 -0.52
N ASP A 14 7.36 -14.83 -1.16
CA ASP A 14 7.10 -16.26 -0.91
C ASP A 14 6.68 -16.62 0.54
N PHE A 15 6.09 -15.66 1.25
CA PHE A 15 5.56 -15.88 2.60
C PHE A 15 4.19 -16.58 2.53
N SER A 16 4.21 -17.89 2.30
CA SER A 16 3.02 -18.73 2.12
C SER A 16 2.10 -18.81 3.35
N SER A 17 2.58 -18.45 4.55
CA SER A 17 1.78 -18.42 5.78
C SER A 17 1.38 -17.01 6.25
N LEU A 18 1.86 -15.95 5.60
CA LEU A 18 1.56 -14.57 6.00
C LEU A 18 0.13 -14.23 5.61
N LYS A 19 -0.70 -13.93 6.62
CA LYS A 19 -2.10 -13.54 6.42
C LYS A 19 -2.32 -12.05 6.58
N VAL A 20 -1.62 -11.42 7.51
CA VAL A 20 -1.79 -10.01 7.84
C VAL A 20 -0.42 -9.40 8.10
N ILE A 21 -0.17 -8.21 7.56
CA ILE A 21 0.96 -7.38 8.00
C ILE A 21 0.45 -6.52 9.16
N GLY A 22 0.89 -6.85 10.37
CA GLY A 22 0.50 -6.12 11.57
C GLY A 22 1.25 -4.80 11.74
N ARG A 23 0.73 -3.91 12.58
CA ARG A 23 1.34 -2.58 12.83
C ARG A 23 2.75 -2.66 13.43
N GLU A 24 3.12 -3.77 14.06
CA GLU A 24 4.49 -4.05 14.53
C GLU A 24 5.53 -4.09 13.40
N PHE A 25 5.08 -4.32 12.17
CA PHE A 25 5.90 -4.17 10.98
C PHE A 25 6.50 -2.76 10.92
N LEU A 26 5.68 -1.74 11.18
CA LEU A 26 6.07 -0.33 11.23
C LEU A 26 6.96 0.01 12.45
N GLY A 27 7.27 -0.94 13.32
CA GLY A 27 8.06 -0.69 14.53
C GLY A 27 7.24 -0.11 15.68
N ILE A 28 5.90 -0.19 15.56
CA ILE A 28 4.94 0.18 16.59
C ILE A 28 4.87 -0.96 17.61
N ASN A 29 5.02 -0.62 18.87
CA ASN A 29 4.91 -1.55 19.98
C ASN A 29 4.34 -0.77 21.17
N ASP A 30 3.51 -1.44 21.98
CA ASP A 30 2.72 -0.84 23.07
C ASP A 30 3.58 -0.25 24.22
N HIS A 31 4.90 -0.31 24.10
CA HIS A 31 5.88 0.20 25.06
C HIS A 31 6.66 1.42 24.54
N ASN A 32 6.40 1.90 23.32
CA ASN A 32 7.06 3.11 22.81
C ASN A 32 6.42 4.37 23.42
N ASN A 33 7.09 4.91 24.44
CA ASN A 33 6.80 6.23 25.02
C ASN A 33 7.39 7.39 24.19
N GLU A 34 7.87 7.14 22.97
CA GLU A 34 8.40 8.18 22.10
C GLU A 34 7.27 9.11 21.64
N ALA A 35 7.46 10.43 21.81
CA ALA A 35 6.46 11.43 21.45
C ALA A 35 6.18 11.42 19.94
N GLU A 36 7.23 11.25 19.13
CA GLU A 36 7.18 11.15 17.67
C GLU A 36 8.17 10.08 17.19
N PHE A 37 7.78 9.30 16.20
CA PHE A 37 8.59 8.22 15.63
C PHE A 37 8.43 8.15 14.10
N VAL A 38 9.54 7.96 13.39
CA VAL A 38 9.53 7.80 11.92
C VAL A 38 9.79 6.34 11.59
N SER A 39 8.77 5.68 11.03
CA SER A 39 8.89 4.31 10.55
C SER A 39 9.58 4.30 9.18
N PHE A 40 10.67 3.53 9.06
CA PHE A 40 11.41 3.35 7.82
C PHE A 40 11.75 4.69 7.13
N PRO A 41 12.58 5.54 7.77
CA PRO A 41 12.80 6.93 7.33
C PRO A 41 13.40 7.06 5.93
N GLU A 42 14.20 6.08 5.51
CA GLU A 42 14.90 6.08 4.22
C GLU A 42 14.24 5.18 3.16
N LEU A 43 13.11 4.53 3.47
CA LEU A 43 12.51 3.55 2.57
C LEU A 43 11.85 4.23 1.38
N VAL A 44 12.41 3.96 0.20
CA VAL A 44 11.95 4.47 -1.11
C VAL A 44 11.07 3.46 -1.81
N LYS A 45 11.36 2.17 -1.64
CA LYS A 45 10.74 1.09 -2.42
C LYS A 45 10.28 -0.06 -1.54
N LEU A 46 9.00 -0.40 -1.66
CA LEU A 46 8.38 -1.54 -1.00
C LEU A 46 7.81 -2.53 -2.02
N GLU A 47 8.20 -3.79 -1.91
CA GLU A 47 7.68 -4.87 -2.75
C GLU A 47 7.14 -6.01 -1.89
N ILE A 48 5.94 -6.50 -2.22
CA ILE A 48 5.34 -7.69 -1.65
C ILE A 48 5.01 -8.63 -2.81
N ASP A 49 5.64 -9.79 -2.85
CA ASP A 49 5.52 -10.74 -3.95
C ASP A 49 5.10 -12.12 -3.43
N SER A 50 4.19 -12.76 -4.15
CA SER A 50 3.86 -14.18 -3.97
C SER A 50 3.47 -14.55 -2.53
N CYS A 51 2.95 -13.60 -1.76
CA CYS A 51 2.38 -13.80 -0.43
C CYS A 51 0.91 -14.23 -0.60
N THR A 52 0.68 -15.45 -1.06
CA THR A 52 -0.64 -15.90 -1.56
C THR A 52 -1.75 -15.94 -0.52
N LEU A 53 -1.41 -16.00 0.77
CA LEU A 53 -2.37 -15.96 1.86
C LEU A 53 -2.56 -14.57 2.48
N LEU A 54 -1.84 -13.56 1.99
CA LEU A 54 -1.91 -12.20 2.53
C LEU A 54 -3.28 -11.61 2.22
N GLU A 55 -4.06 -11.35 3.26
CA GLU A 55 -5.44 -10.86 3.19
C GLU A 55 -5.50 -9.34 3.36
N GLY A 56 -4.59 -8.76 4.14
CA GLY A 56 -4.57 -7.32 4.39
C GLY A 56 -3.37 -6.82 5.18
N TRP A 57 -3.33 -5.51 5.34
CA TRP A 57 -2.36 -4.81 6.17
C TRP A 57 -3.12 -3.97 7.20
N GLU A 58 -2.77 -4.12 8.47
CA GLU A 58 -3.38 -3.35 9.56
C GLU A 58 -3.13 -1.85 9.44
N ASP A 59 -4.14 -1.10 9.86
CA ASP A 59 -4.08 0.35 9.96
C ASP A 59 -3.38 0.82 11.23
N LEU A 60 -3.10 2.12 11.27
CA LEU A 60 -2.74 2.80 12.50
C LEU A 60 -3.94 2.86 13.44
N LYS A 61 -3.69 2.81 14.76
CA LYS A 61 -4.73 3.14 15.73
C LYS A 61 -4.83 4.66 15.88
N PRO A 62 -5.96 5.20 16.38
CA PRO A 62 -6.08 6.64 16.67
C PRO A 62 -4.99 7.19 17.62
N GLU A 63 -4.45 6.34 18.49
CA GLU A 63 -3.34 6.67 19.39
C GLU A 63 -1.96 6.75 18.70
N ASP A 64 -1.84 6.15 17.51
CA ASP A 64 -0.65 6.16 16.66
C ASP A 64 -0.68 7.33 15.65
N GLU A 65 -1.89 7.79 15.29
CA GLU A 65 -2.11 8.92 14.38
C GLU A 65 -1.49 10.21 14.91
N GLY A 66 -0.78 10.94 14.05
CA GLY A 66 -0.07 12.18 14.41
C GLY A 66 1.25 12.00 15.15
N ARG A 67 1.48 10.84 15.79
CA ARG A 67 2.77 10.50 16.43
C ARG A 67 3.73 9.81 15.48
N ILE A 68 3.19 9.13 14.47
CA ILE A 68 3.99 8.30 13.57
C ILE A 68 4.00 8.85 12.16
N THR A 69 5.20 9.08 11.65
CA THR A 69 5.41 9.32 10.22
C THR A 69 5.81 8.00 9.57
N VAL A 70 4.93 7.45 8.73
CA VAL A 70 5.19 6.20 8.02
C VAL A 70 5.91 6.47 6.70
N MET A 71 7.07 5.86 6.48
CA MET A 71 7.81 5.80 5.20
C MET A 71 7.79 7.12 4.42
N PRO A 72 8.39 8.20 4.96
CA PRO A 72 8.26 9.54 4.38
C PRO A 72 8.84 9.67 2.95
N LYS A 73 9.74 8.78 2.55
CA LYS A 73 10.38 8.77 1.23
C LYS A 73 9.83 7.73 0.27
N LEU A 74 8.69 7.10 0.59
CA LEU A 74 8.15 6.03 -0.23
C LEU A 74 7.70 6.56 -1.60
N GLU A 75 8.33 6.06 -2.65
CA GLU A 75 8.06 6.46 -4.04
C GLU A 75 7.53 5.30 -4.89
N ALA A 76 7.82 4.04 -4.53
CA ALA A 76 7.42 2.88 -5.30
C ALA A 76 6.81 1.78 -4.41
N ILE A 77 5.63 1.31 -4.81
CA ILE A 77 4.96 0.16 -4.20
C ILE A 77 4.64 -0.87 -5.29
N ARG A 78 5.06 -2.11 -5.07
CA ARG A 78 4.67 -3.25 -5.90
C ARG A 78 4.03 -4.33 -5.05
N ILE A 79 2.86 -4.79 -5.45
CA ILE A 79 2.19 -5.93 -4.84
C ILE A 79 1.84 -6.91 -5.94
N ARG A 80 2.49 -8.08 -5.94
CA ARG A 80 2.41 -9.08 -7.01
C ARG A 80 2.06 -10.45 -6.44
N GLY A 81 1.22 -11.21 -7.13
CA GLY A 81 0.89 -12.58 -6.73
C GLY A 81 0.23 -12.72 -5.35
N CYS A 82 -0.32 -11.64 -4.80
CA CYS A 82 -0.94 -11.61 -3.47
C CYS A 82 -2.48 -11.73 -3.58
N LYS A 83 -2.94 -12.91 -4.00
CA LYS A 83 -4.33 -13.15 -4.44
C LYS A 83 -5.44 -12.82 -3.44
N LYS A 84 -5.15 -12.88 -2.15
CA LYS A 84 -6.14 -12.60 -1.11
C LYS A 84 -6.11 -11.14 -0.64
N PHE A 85 -5.21 -10.33 -1.17
CA PHE A 85 -4.93 -9.02 -0.65
C PHE A 85 -6.00 -8.04 -1.08
N THR A 86 -6.94 -7.78 -0.19
CA THR A 86 -8.16 -7.00 -0.49
C THR A 86 -8.21 -5.69 0.28
N LYS A 87 -7.33 -5.51 1.26
CA LYS A 87 -7.37 -4.36 2.19
C LYS A 87 -6.02 -3.66 2.25
N LEU A 88 -5.99 -2.43 1.75
CA LEU A 88 -4.93 -1.47 2.03
C LEU A 88 -5.22 -0.75 3.35
N PRO A 89 -4.19 -0.36 4.10
CA PRO A 89 -4.36 0.41 5.30
C PRO A 89 -4.53 1.90 4.96
N PHE A 90 -5.30 2.64 5.76
CA PHE A 90 -5.61 4.05 5.49
C PHE A 90 -4.38 4.94 5.48
N TRP A 91 -3.39 4.67 6.33
CA TRP A 91 -2.13 5.42 6.33
C TRP A 91 -1.43 5.40 4.96
N LEU A 92 -1.66 4.37 4.14
CA LEU A 92 -1.10 4.31 2.80
C LEU A 92 -1.74 5.33 1.86
N HIS A 93 -3.03 5.66 2.06
CA HIS A 93 -3.69 6.72 1.31
C HIS A 93 -3.01 8.08 1.49
N LEU A 94 -2.41 8.32 2.66
CA LEU A 94 -1.66 9.55 2.96
C LEU A 94 -0.33 9.64 2.20
N LYS A 95 0.16 8.53 1.63
CA LYS A 95 1.42 8.46 0.86
C LYS A 95 1.23 8.57 -0.64
N LEU A 96 -0.01 8.54 -1.12
CA LEU A 96 -0.31 8.53 -2.55
C LEU A 96 0.05 9.85 -3.26
N SER A 97 0.19 10.94 -2.51
CA SER A 97 0.66 12.22 -3.04
C SER A 97 2.16 12.25 -3.34
N SER A 98 2.97 11.34 -2.78
CA SER A 98 4.40 11.22 -3.08
C SER A 98 4.75 9.98 -3.92
N LEU A 99 3.80 9.08 -4.11
CA LEU A 99 4.00 7.83 -4.85
C LEU A 99 4.18 8.10 -6.35
N LYS A 100 5.29 7.62 -6.91
CA LYS A 100 5.64 7.75 -8.33
C LYS A 100 5.33 6.49 -9.12
N GLU A 101 5.44 5.33 -8.49
CA GLU A 101 5.20 4.03 -9.11
C GLU A 101 4.23 3.19 -8.26
N LEU A 102 3.17 2.71 -8.91
CA LEU A 102 2.25 1.73 -8.34
C LEU A 102 2.12 0.54 -9.29
N GLU A 103 2.47 -0.64 -8.80
CA GLU A 103 2.30 -1.90 -9.51
C GLU A 103 1.43 -2.86 -8.71
N LEU A 104 0.34 -3.32 -9.31
CA LEU A 104 -0.57 -4.29 -8.75
C LEU A 104 -0.77 -5.42 -9.77
N ASP A 105 -0.32 -6.63 -9.42
CA ASP A 105 -0.50 -7.85 -10.22
C ASP A 105 -1.15 -8.91 -9.35
N ASP A 106 -2.43 -9.23 -9.60
CA ASP A 106 -3.18 -10.22 -8.82
C ASP A 106 -2.65 -11.66 -9.02
N GLY A 107 -1.68 -11.85 -9.92
CA GLY A 107 -1.06 -13.14 -10.20
C GLY A 107 -1.94 -14.01 -11.10
N ASN A 108 -1.31 -14.86 -11.91
CA ASN A 108 -2.03 -15.67 -12.88
C ASN A 108 -2.43 -17.00 -12.23
N PHE A 109 -3.70 -17.24 -11.88
CA PHE A 109 -4.30 -18.57 -11.70
C PHE A 109 -5.76 -18.43 -11.25
N ILE A 110 -6.66 -18.62 -12.22
CA ILE A 110 -8.09 -18.97 -12.16
C ILE A 110 -8.59 -19.33 -10.74
N LEU A 111 -9.21 -18.38 -10.03
CA LEU A 111 -10.08 -18.68 -8.87
C LEU A 111 -11.25 -17.66 -8.77
N GLN A 112 -12.39 -18.07 -9.31
CA GLN A 112 -13.78 -17.73 -8.92
C GLN A 112 -14.12 -16.25 -8.67
N SER A 113 -14.69 -15.66 -9.72
CA SER A 113 -15.05 -14.27 -9.95
C SER A 113 -16.31 -13.76 -9.25
N GLU A 114 -16.58 -14.03 -7.97
CA GLU A 114 -17.86 -13.63 -7.37
C GLU A 114 -17.83 -12.69 -6.15
N GLN A 115 -16.67 -12.21 -5.68
CA GLN A 115 -16.66 -11.39 -4.43
C GLN A 115 -15.87 -10.09 -4.41
N LEU A 116 -15.33 -9.60 -5.52
CA LEU A 116 -14.63 -8.31 -5.52
C LEU A 116 -15.27 -7.31 -6.47
N GLU A 117 -16.51 -6.91 -6.16
CA GLU A 117 -17.17 -5.77 -6.84
C GLU A 117 -16.34 -4.49 -6.72
N ASN A 118 -15.43 -4.41 -5.73
CA ASN A 118 -14.55 -3.28 -5.45
C ASN A 118 -13.11 -3.78 -5.29
N GLY A 119 -12.33 -3.81 -6.38
CA GLY A 119 -10.90 -4.16 -6.33
C GLY A 119 -10.10 -3.24 -5.40
N ILE A 120 -8.91 -3.67 -4.96
CA ILE A 120 -8.00 -2.86 -4.11
C ILE A 120 -7.74 -1.45 -4.66
N LEU A 121 -7.78 -1.33 -5.99
CA LEU A 121 -7.64 -0.09 -6.71
C LEU A 121 -8.80 0.90 -6.46
N SER A 122 -10.01 0.43 -6.19
CA SER A 122 -11.18 1.26 -5.90
C SER A 122 -11.10 1.98 -4.54
N ALA A 123 -10.30 1.45 -3.61
CA ALA A 123 -10.07 2.07 -2.31
C ALA A 123 -9.04 3.21 -2.36
N LEU A 124 -8.23 3.30 -3.42
CA LEU A 124 -7.21 4.35 -3.55
C LEU A 124 -7.86 5.68 -3.96
N PRO A 125 -7.58 6.81 -3.26
CA PRO A 125 -7.88 8.14 -3.80
C PRO A 125 -6.92 8.50 -4.95
N GLN A 126 -7.16 9.66 -5.58
CA GLN A 126 -6.32 10.16 -6.66
C GLN A 126 -4.86 10.29 -6.22
N CYS A 127 -3.94 9.80 -7.07
CA CYS A 127 -2.50 9.81 -6.84
C CYS A 127 -1.84 10.84 -7.79
N PRO A 128 -1.79 12.15 -7.44
CA PRO A 128 -1.42 13.21 -8.39
C PRO A 128 0.04 13.14 -8.88
N SER A 129 0.93 12.50 -8.12
CA SER A 129 2.35 12.38 -8.46
C SER A 129 2.71 11.09 -9.20
N LEU A 130 1.70 10.26 -9.50
CA LEU A 130 1.90 8.94 -10.10
C LEU A 130 2.38 9.09 -11.54
N GLY A 131 3.67 8.82 -11.77
CA GLY A 131 4.27 8.83 -13.10
C GLY A 131 4.14 7.48 -13.83
N SER A 132 3.98 6.40 -13.07
CA SER A 132 3.88 5.04 -13.59
C SER A 132 2.79 4.25 -12.86
N LEU A 133 1.84 3.74 -13.62
CA LEU A 133 0.79 2.85 -13.15
C LEU A 133 0.83 1.55 -13.96
N ASN A 134 1.06 0.43 -13.29
CA ASN A 134 1.03 -0.89 -13.90
C ASN A 134 -0.02 -1.75 -13.21
N ILE A 135 -1.05 -2.12 -13.96
CA ILE A 135 -2.14 -2.98 -13.50
C ILE A 135 -2.12 -4.22 -14.38
N GLN A 136 -1.84 -5.38 -13.80
CA GLN A 136 -1.78 -6.65 -14.54
C GLN A 136 -2.73 -7.65 -13.92
N LYS A 137 -3.40 -8.42 -14.78
CA LYS A 137 -4.28 -9.53 -14.37
C LYS A 137 -5.36 -9.12 -13.36
N TYR A 138 -5.76 -7.85 -13.39
CA TYR A 138 -6.81 -7.30 -12.54
C TYR A 138 -8.17 -7.88 -12.91
N GLU A 139 -8.76 -8.65 -11.99
CA GLU A 139 -9.98 -9.41 -12.26
C GLU A 139 -11.27 -8.63 -11.98
N ALA A 140 -11.19 -7.38 -11.49
CA ALA A 140 -12.40 -6.61 -11.25
C ALA A 140 -13.10 -6.21 -12.55
N THR A 141 -14.43 -6.12 -12.49
CA THR A 141 -15.28 -5.81 -13.66
C THR A 141 -15.20 -4.36 -14.11
N LYS A 142 -14.61 -3.48 -13.27
CA LYS A 142 -14.48 -2.04 -13.52
C LYS A 142 -13.15 -1.51 -13.01
N LEU A 143 -12.56 -0.59 -13.78
CA LEU A 143 -11.46 0.25 -13.29
C LEU A 143 -11.98 1.27 -12.26
N PRO A 144 -11.13 1.74 -11.33
CA PRO A 144 -11.54 2.72 -10.34
C PRO A 144 -11.98 4.03 -10.96
N ASN A 145 -12.95 4.70 -10.32
CA ASN A 145 -13.42 5.99 -10.78
C ASN A 145 -12.32 7.07 -10.80
N TRP A 146 -11.35 7.03 -9.88
CA TRP A 146 -10.24 8.00 -9.85
C TRP A 146 -9.36 7.96 -11.11
N LEU A 147 -9.31 6.82 -11.82
CA LEU A 147 -8.62 6.70 -13.10
C LEU A 147 -9.38 7.37 -14.26
N MET A 148 -10.68 7.57 -14.06
CA MET A 148 -11.61 8.07 -15.09
C MET A 148 -11.92 9.56 -14.93
N TYR A 149 -11.46 10.23 -13.87
CA TYR A 149 -11.61 11.68 -13.74
C TYR A 149 -10.62 12.39 -14.67
N GLU A 150 -11.16 13.20 -15.58
CA GLU A 150 -10.37 14.18 -16.32
C GLU A 150 -9.74 15.14 -15.30
N ALA A 151 -8.46 15.46 -15.51
CA ALA A 151 -7.77 16.51 -14.78
C ALA A 151 -8.48 17.84 -15.05
N THR A 152 -9.54 18.14 -14.30
CA THR A 152 -10.09 19.49 -14.26
C THR A 152 -9.07 20.31 -13.52
N THR A 153 -8.17 20.92 -14.30
CA THR A 153 -7.35 22.04 -13.89
C THR A 153 -8.30 23.10 -13.33
N ASN A 154 -8.42 23.16 -12.01
CA ASN A 154 -8.94 24.33 -11.33
C ASN A 154 -7.90 25.44 -11.49
N ILE A 155 -7.95 26.11 -12.64
CA ILE A 155 -7.49 27.49 -12.74
C ILE A 155 -8.64 28.30 -12.14
N GLN A 156 -8.46 28.76 -10.90
CA GLN A 156 -9.23 29.88 -10.39
C GLN A 156 -8.26 31.05 -10.20
N GLU A 157 -8.55 32.10 -10.97
CA GLU A 157 -7.92 33.42 -10.99
C GLU A 157 -8.08 34.17 -9.65
#